data_AF-A0A0V0HQ23-F1
#
_entry.id   AF-A0A0V0HQ23-F1
#
_cell.length_a   1.000
_cell.length_b   1.000
_cell.length_c   1.000
_cell.angle_alpha   90.00
_cell.angle_beta   90.00
_cell.angle_gamma   90.00
#
_symmetry.space_group_name_H-M   'P 1'
#
loop_
_entity.id
_entity.type
_entity.pdbx_description
1 polymer ?
#
loop_
_entity_poly.entity_id
_entity_poly.type
_entity_poly.pdbx_seq_one_letter_code
_entity_poly.pdbx_strand_id
1 'polypeptide(L)'
;MNNVSFVLPSNFSLLQAHHNGIPGVFSTDFPAVPPVKFDYTGNVSRSLWQPIRGTKLYKLKYGARVQVVLQGTNISTAENHPIHLHGYDFYIIAEGFGNFNPKRDTSKFNLVDPPLRNTASVPVNGWAVIRFVADNPGKINTSILIFYTMSHFNDTYLTILT
;
A
#
# COMPACT_ATOMS: atom_id res chain seq x y z
N MET A 1 5.07 -5.43 -1.43
CA MET A 1 4.77 -3.99 -1.61
C MET A 1 6.00 -3.14 -1.40
N ASN A 2 6.26 -2.15 -2.27
CA ASN A 2 7.47 -1.29 -2.20
C ASN A 2 8.78 -2.08 -2.03
N ASN A 3 8.91 -3.18 -2.77
CA ASN A 3 10.02 -4.11 -2.70
C ASN A 3 10.23 -4.82 -1.33
N VAL A 4 9.22 -4.80 -0.46
CA VAL A 4 9.18 -5.56 0.79
C VAL A 4 8.19 -6.72 0.65
N SER A 5 8.68 -7.93 0.89
CA SER A 5 7.89 -9.15 1.02
C SER A 5 7.56 -9.38 2.49
N PHE A 6 6.29 -9.19 2.85
CA PHE A 6 5.85 -9.27 4.23
C PHE A 6 6.03 -10.69 4.78
N VAL A 7 6.64 -10.81 5.97
CA VAL A 7 6.79 -12.08 6.67
C VAL A 7 5.85 -12.07 7.87
N LEU A 8 4.96 -13.06 7.94
CA LEU A 8 4.10 -13.27 9.10
C LEU A 8 4.96 -13.63 10.32
N PRO A 9 4.81 -12.92 11.45
CA PRO A 9 5.43 -13.33 12.70
C PRO A 9 4.93 -14.71 13.17
N SER A 10 5.80 -15.52 13.75
CA SER A 10 5.45 -16.88 14.22
C SER A 10 5.02 -16.95 15.68
N ASN A 11 5.56 -16.07 16.54
CA ASN A 11 5.43 -16.22 18.00
C ASN A 11 4.40 -15.27 18.63
N PHE A 12 4.19 -14.09 18.02
CA PHE A 12 3.31 -13.05 18.52
C PHE A 12 2.58 -12.38 17.37
N SER A 13 1.30 -12.08 17.52
CA SER A 13 0.61 -11.22 16.54
C SER A 13 1.18 -9.81 16.57
N LEU A 14 1.05 -9.07 15.46
CA LEU A 14 1.47 -7.66 15.41
C LEU A 14 0.79 -6.82 16.50
N LEU A 15 -0.51 -7.07 16.73
CA LEU A 15 -1.28 -6.38 17.76
C LEU A 15 -0.78 -6.70 19.17
N GLN A 16 -0.51 -7.98 19.47
CA GLN A 16 0.02 -8.39 20.77
C GLN A 16 1.42 -7.81 21.00
N ALA A 17 2.29 -7.86 20.00
CA ALA A 17 3.64 -7.33 20.10
C ALA A 17 3.63 -5.82 20.32
N HIS A 18 2.75 -5.09 19.61
CA HIS A 18 2.55 -3.66 19.83
C HIS A 18 2.01 -3.37 21.23
N HIS A 19 0.96 -4.08 21.66
CA HIS A 19 0.31 -3.86 22.95
C HIS A 19 1.25 -4.09 24.14
N ASN A 20 2.06 -5.14 24.08
CA ASN A 20 2.94 -5.55 25.17
C ASN A 20 4.38 -4.99 25.03
N GLY A 21 4.66 -4.18 24.00
CA GLY A 21 5.98 -3.63 23.75
C GLY A 21 7.05 -4.70 23.47
N ILE A 22 6.68 -5.81 22.81
CA ILE A 22 7.60 -6.92 22.53
C ILE A 22 8.56 -6.53 21.41
N PRO A 23 9.88 -6.43 21.68
CA PRO A 23 10.85 -6.03 20.67
C PRO A 23 11.08 -7.13 19.64
N GLY A 24 11.54 -6.75 18.45
CA GLY A 24 12.00 -7.70 17.41
C GLY A 24 10.91 -8.38 16.58
N VAL A 25 9.62 -8.10 16.83
CA VAL A 25 8.51 -8.70 16.06
C VAL A 25 8.25 -7.96 14.73
N PHE A 26 8.35 -6.63 14.74
CA PHE A 26 8.20 -5.79 13.56
C PHE A 26 9.04 -4.52 13.69
N SER A 27 9.27 -3.85 12.56
CA SER A 27 9.82 -2.49 12.51
C SER A 27 8.81 -1.52 11.91
N THR A 28 8.97 -0.23 12.16
CA THR A 28 7.99 0.81 11.73
C THR A 28 8.54 1.72 10.64
N ASP A 29 9.45 1.17 9.84
CA ASP A 29 10.21 1.81 8.78
C ASP A 29 9.78 1.31 7.40
N PHE A 30 8.52 0.89 7.23
CA PHE A 30 7.99 0.60 5.90
C PHE A 30 8.14 1.85 5.02
N PRO A 31 8.66 1.73 3.78
CA PRO A 31 8.93 2.90 2.96
C PRO A 31 7.63 3.49 2.41
N ALA A 32 7.43 4.80 2.63
CA ALA A 32 6.26 5.54 2.13
C ALA A 32 6.21 5.60 0.59
N VAL A 33 7.34 5.42 -0.08
CA VAL A 33 7.50 5.48 -1.54
C VAL A 33 8.31 4.28 -2.03
N PRO A 34 8.20 3.91 -3.32
CA PRO A 34 9.08 2.91 -3.92
C PRO A 34 10.57 3.27 -3.69
N PRO A 35 11.40 2.33 -3.20
CA PRO A 35 12.83 2.57 -3.00
C PRO A 35 13.58 2.92 -4.30
N VAL A 36 13.11 2.37 -5.42
CA VAL A 36 13.62 2.63 -6.76
C VAL A 36 12.44 2.95 -7.68
N LYS A 37 12.59 4.01 -8.48
CA LYS A 37 11.64 4.35 -9.54
C LYS A 37 12.11 3.77 -10.87
N PHE A 38 11.18 3.19 -11.60
CA PHE A 38 11.39 2.63 -12.93
C PHE A 38 10.08 2.72 -13.72
N ASP A 39 10.11 2.32 -14.99
CA ASP A 39 8.89 2.15 -15.78
C ASP A 39 8.14 0.90 -15.29
N TYR A 40 7.20 1.09 -14.37
CA TYR A 40 6.51 0.02 -13.66
C TYR A 40 5.72 -0.90 -14.59
N THR A 41 5.10 -0.33 -15.62
CA THR A 41 4.27 -1.04 -16.60
C THR A 41 4.99 -1.33 -17.92
N GLY A 42 6.32 -1.13 -17.96
CA GLY A 42 7.15 -1.36 -19.13
C GLY A 42 7.82 -2.74 -19.13
N ASN A 43 8.97 -2.83 -19.79
CA ASN A 43 9.84 -4.00 -19.72
C ASN A 43 10.72 -3.92 -18.45
N VAL A 44 10.36 -4.67 -17.41
CA VAL A 44 11.01 -4.58 -16.10
C VAL A 44 12.19 -5.55 -15.99
N SER A 45 13.39 -5.01 -15.73
CA SER A 45 14.62 -5.79 -15.52
C SER A 45 14.44 -6.86 -14.43
N ARG A 46 14.94 -8.08 -14.68
CA ARG A 46 14.96 -9.18 -13.70
C ARG A 46 15.71 -8.85 -12.41
N SER A 47 16.64 -7.89 -12.44
CA SER A 47 17.33 -7.42 -11.23
C SER A 47 16.39 -6.78 -10.19
N LEU A 48 15.19 -6.35 -10.61
CA LEU A 48 14.18 -5.73 -9.74
C LEU A 48 13.14 -6.72 -9.21
N TRP A 49 13.24 -8.00 -9.57
CA TRP A 49 12.19 -8.99 -9.26
C TRP A 49 12.30 -9.56 -7.85
N GLN A 50 13.44 -9.37 -7.17
CA GLN A 50 13.67 -9.94 -5.85
C GLN A 50 13.39 -8.91 -4.74
N PRO A 51 12.28 -9.07 -3.98
CA PRO A 51 12.03 -8.24 -2.82
C PRO A 51 12.88 -8.66 -1.61
N ILE A 52 13.03 -7.71 -0.68
CA ILE A 52 13.61 -7.96 0.64
C ILE A 52 12.50 -8.45 1.57
N ARG A 53 12.76 -9.54 2.29
CA ARG A 53 11.80 -10.09 3.27
C ARG A 53 11.85 -9.28 4.56
N GLY A 54 10.69 -8.99 5.15
CA GLY A 54 10.63 -8.36 6.48
C GLY A 54 9.22 -8.07 6.95
N THR A 55 9.08 -7.90 8.26
CA THR A 55 7.83 -7.49 8.93
C THR A 55 7.89 -5.99 9.21
N LYS A 56 7.61 -5.18 8.18
CA LYS A 56 7.67 -3.72 8.26
C LYS A 56 6.27 -3.12 8.22
N LEU A 57 6.00 -2.18 9.13
CA LEU A 57 4.71 -1.49 9.25
C LEU A 57 4.89 0.00 8.97
N TYR A 58 3.81 0.65 8.52
CA TYR A 58 3.76 2.11 8.38
C TYR A 58 2.93 2.72 9.50
N LYS A 59 3.52 3.65 10.28
CA LYS A 59 2.83 4.37 11.34
C LYS A 59 2.17 5.64 10.78
N LEU A 60 0.88 5.79 11.03
CA LEU A 60 0.10 6.96 10.69
C LEU A 60 -0.30 7.69 11.97
N LYS A 61 -0.26 9.02 11.96
CA LYS A 61 -0.83 9.81 13.06
C LYS A 61 -2.34 9.63 13.09
N TYR A 62 -2.92 9.47 14.28
CA TYR A 62 -4.38 9.45 14.42
C TYR A 62 -5.03 10.72 13.84
N GLY A 63 -6.10 10.53 13.07
CA GLY A 63 -6.81 11.60 12.37
C GLY A 63 -6.11 12.12 11.10
N ALA A 64 -4.98 11.53 10.68
CA ALA A 64 -4.31 11.93 9.45
C ALA A 64 -5.21 11.66 8.23
N ARG A 65 -5.20 12.58 7.25
CA ARG A 65 -5.88 12.39 5.96
C ARG A 65 -4.89 11.76 5.00
N VAL A 66 -5.06 10.47 4.74
CA VAL A 66 -4.10 9.68 3.99
C VAL A 66 -4.57 9.55 2.54
N GLN A 67 -3.65 9.78 1.60
CA GLN A 67 -3.80 9.39 0.22
C GLN A 67 -2.78 8.30 -0.10
N VAL A 68 -3.22 7.22 -0.73
CA VAL A 68 -2.34 6.16 -1.21
C VAL A 68 -2.51 6.00 -2.70
N VAL A 69 -1.41 6.12 -3.43
CA VAL A 69 -1.32 5.76 -4.85
C VAL A 69 -0.85 4.32 -4.91
N LEU A 70 -1.67 3.40 -5.39
CA LEU A 70 -1.33 2.01 -5.67
C LEU A 70 -0.93 1.90 -7.14
N GLN A 71 0.20 1.27 -7.42
CA GLN A 71 0.79 1.11 -8.75
C GLN A 71 1.07 -0.38 -8.99
N GLY A 72 0.39 -0.97 -9.96
CA GLY A 72 0.72 -2.30 -10.47
C GLY A 72 2.04 -2.27 -11.24
N THR A 73 2.74 -3.40 -11.30
CA THR A 73 3.98 -3.53 -12.08
C THR A 73 3.94 -4.75 -12.97
N ASN A 74 4.88 -4.82 -13.92
CA ASN A 74 5.10 -5.97 -14.79
C ASN A 74 6.25 -6.85 -14.31
N ILE A 75 6.57 -6.81 -13.01
CA ILE A 75 7.49 -7.77 -12.41
C ILE A 75 6.82 -9.15 -12.47
N SER A 76 7.47 -10.13 -13.08
CA SER A 76 6.88 -11.44 -13.41
C SER A 76 5.78 -11.36 -14.47
N THR A 77 4.63 -10.77 -14.14
CA THR A 77 3.48 -10.64 -15.04
C THR A 77 2.62 -9.46 -14.60
N ALA A 78 1.96 -8.79 -15.55
CA ALA A 78 0.98 -7.76 -15.23
C ALA A 78 -0.31 -8.42 -14.73
N GLU A 79 -0.77 -8.05 -13.53
CA GLU A 79 -1.98 -8.63 -12.92
C GLU A 79 -2.93 -7.55 -12.39
N ASN A 80 -4.18 -7.96 -12.12
CA ASN A 80 -5.10 -7.17 -11.33
C ASN A 80 -4.91 -7.54 -9.86
N HIS A 81 -4.73 -6.54 -9.00
CA HIS A 81 -4.53 -6.78 -7.56
C HIS A 81 -5.69 -6.19 -6.77
N PRO A 82 -6.56 -7.03 -6.16
CA PRO A 82 -7.49 -6.55 -5.16
C PRO A 82 -6.72 -6.25 -3.86
N ILE A 83 -6.65 -4.97 -3.50
CA ILE A 83 -6.00 -4.47 -2.29
C ILE A 83 -7.06 -4.15 -1.25
N HIS A 84 -7.02 -4.88 -0.13
CA HIS A 84 -7.91 -4.69 1.00
C HIS A 84 -7.18 -3.97 2.14
N LEU A 85 -7.87 -3.03 2.77
CA LEU A 85 -7.37 -2.33 3.96
C LEU A 85 -8.24 -2.67 5.17
N HIS A 86 -7.65 -3.38 6.13
CA HIS A 86 -8.35 -3.71 7.37
C HIS A 86 -8.60 -2.45 8.21
N GLY A 87 -9.80 -2.38 8.81
CA GLY A 87 -10.15 -1.34 9.76
C GLY A 87 -10.58 0.00 9.15
N TYR A 88 -10.63 0.10 7.82
CA TYR A 88 -11.03 1.31 7.10
C TYR A 88 -11.88 0.96 5.87
N ASP A 89 -12.92 1.75 5.65
CA ASP A 89 -13.36 2.04 4.29
C ASP A 89 -12.57 3.25 3.76
N PHE A 90 -12.44 3.35 2.45
CA PHE A 90 -11.72 4.40 1.75
C PHE A 90 -12.45 4.80 0.46
N TYR A 91 -12.22 6.03 0.03
CA TYR A 91 -12.70 6.53 -1.24
C TYR A 91 -11.71 6.17 -2.34
N ILE A 92 -12.17 5.51 -3.41
CA ILE A 92 -11.37 5.35 -4.63
C ILE A 92 -11.60 6.60 -5.48
N ILE A 93 -10.61 7.49 -5.54
CA ILE A 93 -10.80 8.81 -6.15
C ILE A 93 -10.38 8.84 -7.62
N ALA A 94 -9.55 7.91 -8.07
CA ALA A 94 -9.18 7.76 -9.47
C ALA A 94 -8.52 6.42 -9.73
N GLU A 95 -8.64 5.96 -10.96
CA GLU A 95 -7.94 4.80 -11.51
C GLU A 95 -7.42 5.15 -12.90
N GLY A 96 -6.42 4.41 -13.37
CA GLY A 96 -5.90 4.59 -14.71
C GLY A 96 -4.90 3.52 -15.10
N PHE A 97 -4.46 3.59 -16.36
CA PHE A 97 -3.45 2.70 -16.91
C PHE A 97 -2.09 3.40 -17.03
N GLY A 98 -1.04 2.59 -17.18
CA GLY A 98 0.36 2.98 -17.24
C GLY A 98 0.94 3.34 -15.86
N ASN A 99 1.98 4.16 -15.87
CA ASN A 99 2.57 4.72 -14.66
C ASN A 99 1.79 5.96 -14.21
N PHE A 100 1.42 6.02 -12.93
CA PHE A 100 0.80 7.20 -12.34
C PHE A 100 1.71 8.43 -12.49
N ASN A 101 1.17 9.52 -13.03
CA ASN A 101 1.87 10.80 -13.13
C ASN A 101 1.13 11.87 -12.32
N PRO A 102 1.66 12.35 -11.18
CA PRO A 102 0.97 13.31 -10.33
C PRO A 102 0.71 14.67 -11.01
N LYS A 103 1.46 15.04 -12.06
CA LYS A 103 1.26 16.29 -12.79
C LYS A 103 0.09 16.23 -13.76
N ARG A 104 -0.26 15.04 -14.24
CA ARG A 104 -1.28 14.82 -15.28
C ARG A 104 -2.53 14.16 -14.72
N ASP A 105 -2.37 13.17 -13.86
CA ASP A 105 -3.46 12.28 -13.48
C ASP A 105 -4.25 12.79 -12.26
N THR A 106 -3.75 13.78 -11.53
CA THR A 106 -4.48 14.44 -10.43
C THR A 106 -5.73 15.18 -10.89
N SER A 107 -5.78 15.62 -12.16
CA SER A 107 -6.99 16.22 -12.74
C SER A 107 -8.12 15.21 -12.97
N LYS A 108 -7.83 13.91 -12.84
CA LYS A 108 -8.83 12.83 -12.97
C LYS A 108 -9.51 12.50 -11.64
N PHE A 109 -9.11 13.14 -10.54
CA PHE A 109 -9.63 12.80 -9.22
C PHE A 109 -11.11 13.18 -9.12
N ASN A 110 -11.96 12.19 -8.88
CA ASN A 110 -13.31 12.41 -8.42
C ASN A 110 -13.28 12.80 -6.94
N LEU A 111 -13.53 14.08 -6.67
CA LEU A 111 -13.58 14.67 -5.33
C LEU A 111 -15.00 15.08 -4.92
N VAL A 112 -16.01 14.72 -5.71
CA VAL A 112 -17.42 15.06 -5.47
C VAL A 112 -18.15 13.85 -4.89
N ASP A 113 -18.12 12.72 -5.58
CA ASP A 113 -18.86 11.50 -5.23
C ASP A 113 -18.06 10.20 -5.47
N PRO A 114 -16.81 10.08 -5.00
CA PRO A 114 -16.03 8.87 -5.19
C PRO A 114 -16.68 7.68 -4.45
N PRO A 115 -16.59 6.46 -5.01
CA PRO A 115 -17.11 5.27 -4.34
C PRO A 115 -16.35 4.98 -3.05
N LEU A 116 -17.11 4.70 -1.98
CA LEU A 116 -16.60 4.23 -0.69
C LEU A 116 -16.56 2.69 -0.67
N ARG A 117 -15.37 2.12 -0.44
CA ARG A 117 -15.09 0.68 -0.47
C ARG A 117 -14.00 0.34 0.57
N ASN A 118 -13.90 -0.92 0.96
CA ASN A 118 -12.75 -1.44 1.73
C ASN A 118 -11.75 -2.23 0.87
N THR A 119 -12.06 -2.44 -0.41
CA THR A 119 -11.21 -3.15 -1.37
C THR A 119 -11.19 -2.38 -2.68
N ALA A 120 -9.99 -2.13 -3.21
CA ALA A 120 -9.77 -1.51 -4.52
C ALA A 120 -9.05 -2.49 -5.43
N SER A 121 -9.50 -2.61 -6.68
CA SER A 121 -8.74 -3.31 -7.70
C SER A 121 -7.72 -2.37 -8.30
N VAL A 122 -6.44 -2.75 -8.29
CA VAL A 122 -5.43 -2.10 -9.12
C VAL A 122 -5.52 -2.71 -10.52
N PRO A 123 -5.82 -1.94 -11.58
CA PRO A 123 -5.94 -2.49 -12.92
C PRO A 123 -4.64 -3.13 -13.42
N VAL A 124 -4.76 -4.12 -14.30
CA VAL A 124 -3.61 -4.68 -15.05
C VAL A 124 -2.90 -3.54 -15.77
N ASN A 125 -1.57 -3.46 -15.63
CA ASN A 125 -0.77 -2.34 -16.15
C ASN A 125 -1.29 -0.97 -15.69
N GLY A 126 -1.72 -0.82 -14.44
CA GLY A 126 -2.39 0.40 -14.00
C GLY A 126 -2.14 0.81 -12.57
N TRP A 127 -2.93 1.78 -12.13
CA TRP A 127 -2.85 2.40 -10.82
C TRP A 127 -4.25 2.76 -10.32
N ALA A 128 -4.35 2.86 -8.99
CA ALA A 128 -5.53 3.35 -8.28
C ALA A 128 -5.10 4.36 -7.20
N VAL A 129 -5.91 5.36 -6.92
CA VAL A 129 -5.66 6.31 -5.83
C VAL A 129 -6.82 6.22 -4.85
N ILE A 130 -6.48 5.96 -3.58
CA ILE A 130 -7.43 5.88 -2.49
C ILE A 130 -7.19 6.98 -1.45
N ARG A 131 -8.23 7.41 -0.76
CA ARG A 131 -8.16 8.32 0.38
C ARG A 131 -8.98 7.83 1.56
N PHE A 132 -8.45 7.97 2.77
CA PHE A 132 -9.15 7.69 4.02
C PHE A 132 -8.62 8.58 5.14
N VAL A 133 -9.34 8.60 6.27
CA VAL A 133 -8.87 9.23 7.49
C VAL A 133 -8.37 8.12 8.42
N ALA A 134 -7.17 8.27 8.97
CA ALA A 134 -6.58 7.33 9.92
C ALA A 134 -7.16 7.52 11.33
N ASP A 135 -8.47 7.35 11.48
CA ASP A 135 -9.25 7.59 12.71
C ASP A 135 -9.63 6.31 13.47
N ASN A 136 -9.14 5.14 13.02
CA ASN A 136 -9.25 3.89 13.75
C ASN A 136 -7.95 3.63 14.53
N PRO A 137 -7.92 3.92 15.85
CA PRO A 137 -6.72 3.79 16.66
C PRO A 137 -6.55 2.30 16.94
N GLY A 138 -5.67 1.63 16.20
CA GLY A 138 -5.10 0.35 16.61
C GLY A 138 -4.27 0.51 17.90
N LYS A 139 -4.95 0.84 19.00
CA LYS A 139 -4.53 1.28 20.35
C LYS A 139 -3.34 2.27 20.39
N ILE A 140 -3.61 3.48 20.93
CA ILE A 140 -2.73 4.64 21.19
C ILE A 140 -2.46 5.52 19.95
N ASN A 141 -3.13 6.69 19.85
CA ASN A 141 -2.88 7.92 19.05
C ASN A 141 -2.20 7.83 17.65
N THR A 142 -2.14 6.62 17.09
CA THR A 142 -1.38 6.24 15.92
C THR A 142 -2.09 5.04 15.31
N SER A 143 -2.39 5.13 14.03
CA SER A 143 -2.94 4.02 13.26
C SER A 143 -1.80 3.25 12.61
N ILE A 144 -1.82 1.93 12.70
CA ILE A 144 -0.86 1.07 12.02
C ILE A 144 -1.49 0.62 10.71
N LEU A 145 -0.84 0.96 9.59
CA LEU A 145 -1.30 0.57 8.27
C LEU A 145 -0.71 -0.79 7.90
N ILE A 146 -1.59 -1.76 7.63
CA ILE A 146 -1.24 -3.05 7.06
C ILE A 146 -2.06 -3.22 5.80
N PHE A 147 -1.38 -3.27 4.66
CA PHE A 147 -2.00 -3.71 3.42
C PHE A 147 -1.86 -5.22 3.32
N TYR A 148 -2.96 -5.89 3.01
CA TYR A 148 -2.93 -7.28 2.56
C TYR A 148 -3.20 -7.26 1.06
N THR A 149 -2.25 -7.81 0.29
CA THR A 149 -2.53 -8.24 -1.07
C THR A 149 -2.97 -9.70 -1.03
N MET A 150 -4.04 -10.02 -1.76
CA MET A 150 -4.46 -11.41 -1.98
C MET A 150 -3.71 -12.06 -3.17
N SER A 151 -2.79 -11.34 -3.84
CA SER A 151 -1.98 -11.90 -4.93
C SER A 151 -0.78 -12.68 -4.41
N HIS A 152 -0.45 -13.78 -5.10
CA HIS A 152 0.72 -14.62 -4.80
C HIS A 152 2.05 -13.91 -5.14
N PHE A 153 2.00 -12.75 -5.79
CA PHE A 153 3.15 -11.96 -6.23
C PHE A 153 3.22 -10.62 -5.48
N ASN A 154 4.44 -10.27 -5.02
CA ASN A 154 4.75 -9.08 -4.22
C ASN A 154 5.10 -7.85 -5.09
N ASP A 155 4.40 -7.69 -6.20
CA ASP A 155 4.71 -6.81 -7.33
C ASP A 155 3.94 -5.48 -7.34
N THR A 156 3.02 -5.24 -6.41
CA THR A 156 2.37 -3.93 -6.26
C THR A 156 3.27 -2.93 -5.50
N TYR A 157 3.38 -1.71 -6.00
CA TYR A 157 4.07 -0.60 -5.37
C TYR A 157 3.08 0.47 -4.91
N LEU A 158 3.45 1.28 -3.93
CA LEU A 158 2.58 2.35 -3.45
C LEU A 158 3.33 3.60 -3.00
N THR A 159 2.64 4.75 -3.06
CA THR A 159 3.09 6.01 -2.46
C THR A 159 2.07 6.46 -1.43
N ILE A 160 2.49 6.64 -0.18
CA ILE A 160 1.70 7.17 0.93
C ILE A 160 1.97 8.66 1.07
N LEU A 161 0.91 9.46 1.08
CA LEU A 161 0.93 10.89 1.36
C LEU A 161 0.00 11.12 2.57
N THR A 162 0.48 11.83 3.58
CA THR A 162 -0.22 12.09 4.86
C THR A 162 -0.21 13.56 5.19
#